data_AF-A0A9Q0VUJ9-F1
#
_entry.id   AF-A0A9Q0VUJ9-F1
#
_cell.length_a   1.000
_cell.length_b   1.000
_cell.length_c   1.000
_cell.angle_alpha   90.00
_cell.angle_beta   90.00
_cell.angle_gamma   90.00
#
_symmetry.space_group_name_H-M   'P 1'
#
loop_
_entity.id
_entity.type
_entity.pdbx_description
1 polymer ?
#
loop_
_entity_poly.entity_id
_entity_poly.type
_entity_poly.pdbx_seq_one_letter_code
_entity_poly.pdbx_strand_id
1 'polypeptide(L)'
;MGMDTWVWELSVRRKYRLPKLSVISVRRGYWGNKIGKPHTVPCKVTGKCGSVTVRTVPAPRGAGIVAARVPKKVLQFAGIEDVFTLLLPEGLLRLLATLSRPLLTVS
;
A
#
# COMPACT_ATOMS: atom_id res chain seq x y z
N MET A 1 -29.82 15.24 22.00
CA MET A 1 -30.01 14.03 21.17
C MET A 1 -30.50 14.32 19.73
N GLY A 2 -30.55 15.60 19.29
CA GLY A 2 -31.08 15.95 17.96
C GLY A 2 -30.07 16.51 16.96
N MET A 3 -28.82 16.79 17.37
CA MET A 3 -27.78 17.36 16.48
C MET A 3 -26.80 16.29 15.97
N ASP A 4 -26.72 15.16 16.66
CA ASP A 4 -25.72 14.09 16.45
C ASP A 4 -25.93 13.35 15.12
N THR A 5 -27.19 13.10 14.75
CA THR A 5 -27.59 12.41 13.51
C THR A 5 -27.41 13.28 12.26
N TRP A 6 -27.66 14.59 12.35
CA TRP A 6 -27.45 15.53 11.23
C TRP A 6 -25.97 15.72 10.90
N VAL A 7 -25.10 15.84 11.92
CA VAL A 7 -23.65 15.90 11.73
C VAL A 7 -23.11 14.60 11.15
N TRP A 8 -23.68 13.46 11.57
CA TRP A 8 -23.33 12.16 11.01
C TRP A 8 -23.67 12.06 9.51
N GLU A 9 -24.86 12.47 9.09
CA GLU A 9 -25.28 12.39 7.69
C GLU A 9 -24.46 13.34 6.79
N LEU A 10 -24.13 14.54 7.29
CA LEU A 10 -23.21 15.46 6.62
C LEU A 10 -21.80 14.87 6.47
N SER A 11 -21.31 14.14 7.48
CA SER A 11 -20.00 13.47 7.44
C SER A 11 -19.98 12.35 6.39
N VAL A 12 -21.06 11.57 6.30
CA VAL A 12 -21.23 10.51 5.30
C VAL A 12 -21.28 11.10 3.88
N ARG A 13 -22.07 12.16 3.65
CA ARG A 13 -22.14 12.85 2.35
C ARG A 13 -20.77 13.36 1.88
N ARG A 14 -19.97 13.94 2.77
CA ARG A 14 -18.62 14.44 2.43
C ARG A 14 -17.67 13.31 2.03
N LYS A 15 -17.75 12.15 2.69
CA LYS A 15 -16.89 10.99 2.43
C LYS A 15 -17.04 10.42 1.01
N TYR A 16 -18.22 10.52 0.39
CA TYR A 16 -18.43 10.06 -0.99
C TYR A 16 -18.06 11.08 -2.07
N ARG A 17 -18.00 12.37 -1.74
CA ARG A 17 -17.71 13.45 -2.70
C ARG A 17 -16.22 13.62 -2.94
N LEU A 18 -15.43 13.63 -1.87
CA LEU A 18 -13.97 13.86 -1.92
C LEU A 18 -13.18 12.85 -2.79
N PRO A 19 -13.38 11.52 -2.69
CA PRO A 19 -12.55 10.56 -3.42
C PRO A 19 -12.77 10.58 -4.94
N LYS A 20 -13.92 11.08 -5.41
CA LYS A 20 -14.22 11.22 -6.85
C LYS A 20 -13.34 12.27 -7.53
N LEU A 21 -12.81 13.22 -6.76
CA LEU A 21 -11.94 14.28 -7.26
C LEU A 21 -10.47 13.85 -7.34
N SER A 22 -10.07 12.80 -6.60
CA SER A 22 -8.68 12.34 -6.48
C SER A 22 -8.46 10.98 -7.15
N VAL A 23 -9.09 10.76 -8.31
CA VAL A 23 -8.91 9.50 -9.05
C VAL A 23 -7.54 9.52 -9.72
N ILE A 24 -6.66 8.63 -9.27
CA ILE A 24 -5.32 8.47 -9.83
C ILE A 24 -5.33 7.20 -10.69
N SER A 25 -4.94 7.34 -11.96
CA SER A 25 -4.80 6.19 -12.85
C SER A 25 -3.60 5.33 -12.41
N VAL A 26 -3.84 4.05 -12.16
CA VAL A 26 -2.77 3.10 -11.80
C VAL A 26 -2.26 2.42 -13.06
N ARG A 27 -0.95 2.55 -13.33
CA ARG A 27 -0.28 1.84 -14.43
C ARG A 27 -0.16 0.36 -14.08
N ARG A 28 -0.75 -0.49 -14.90
CA ARG A 28 -0.66 -1.96 -14.81
C ARG A 28 0.36 -2.47 -15.83
N GLY A 29 1.04 -3.55 -15.49
CA GLY A 29 2.11 -4.16 -16.25
C GLY A 29 2.12 -5.68 -16.11
N TYR A 30 3.24 -6.26 -16.52
CA TYR A 30 3.51 -7.69 -16.50
C TYR A 30 4.78 -7.93 -15.69
N TRP A 31 4.83 -9.02 -14.93
CA TRP A 31 6.02 -9.43 -14.20
C TRP A 31 7.09 -10.08 -15.11
N GLY A 32 6.68 -10.62 -16.26
CA GLY A 32 7.57 -11.26 -17.23
C GLY A 32 6.98 -11.20 -18.64
N ASN A 33 6.48 -12.33 -19.15
CA ASN A 33 5.97 -12.39 -20.52
C ASN A 33 4.67 -11.59 -20.70
N LYS A 34 4.54 -10.88 -21.82
CA LYS A 34 3.40 -10.00 -22.13
C LYS A 34 2.22 -10.80 -22.71
N ILE A 35 1.75 -11.80 -21.98
CA ILE A 35 0.63 -12.65 -22.43
C ILE A 35 -0.64 -12.25 -21.71
N GLY A 36 -1.71 -11.89 -22.43
CA GLY A 36 -3.05 -11.67 -21.87
C GLY A 36 -3.23 -10.33 -21.15
N LYS A 37 -4.02 -10.30 -20.07
CA LYS A 37 -4.34 -9.06 -19.34
C LYS A 37 -3.19 -8.65 -18.39
N PRO A 38 -2.95 -7.33 -18.21
CA PRO A 38 -1.96 -6.84 -17.26
C PRO A 38 -2.44 -7.11 -15.83
N HIS A 39 -1.65 -7.87 -15.08
CA HIS A 39 -2.03 -8.46 -13.79
C HIS A 39 -1.27 -7.84 -12.60
N THR A 40 -0.14 -7.18 -12.85
CA THR A 40 0.78 -6.68 -11.80
C THR A 40 1.12 -5.20 -11.99
N VAL A 41 1.88 -4.65 -11.04
CA VAL A 41 2.57 -3.36 -11.19
C VAL A 41 3.81 -3.54 -12.10
N PRO A 42 4.16 -2.58 -12.97
CA PRO A 42 5.31 -2.73 -13.90
C PRO A 42 6.69 -2.63 -13.22
N CYS A 43 6.79 -1.89 -12.11
CA CYS A 43 8.04 -1.68 -11.39
C CYS A 43 7.81 -1.84 -9.88
N LYS A 44 8.88 -2.03 -9.11
CA LYS A 44 8.82 -1.93 -7.65
C LYS A 44 8.52 -0.48 -7.27
N VAL A 45 7.32 -0.18 -6.74
CA VAL A 45 6.93 1.19 -6.37
C VAL A 45 6.90 1.33 -4.86
N THR A 46 7.51 2.39 -4.34
CA THR A 46 7.50 2.73 -2.92
C THR A 46 6.61 3.94 -2.68
N GLY A 47 5.62 3.81 -1.81
CA GLY A 47 4.79 4.91 -1.31
C GLY A 47 5.04 5.15 0.17
N LYS A 48 5.21 6.41 0.58
CA LYS A 48 5.36 6.80 1.99
C LYS A 48 4.07 7.47 2.47
N CYS A 49 3.57 7.05 3.61
CA CYS A 49 2.47 7.70 4.32
C CYS A 49 2.84 7.80 5.81
N GLY A 50 3.33 8.98 6.23
CA GLY A 50 3.80 9.21 7.60
C GLY A 50 4.98 8.32 7.98
N SER A 51 4.81 7.53 9.04
CA SER A 51 5.84 6.59 9.56
C SER A 51 5.92 5.27 8.80
N VAL A 52 4.99 5.01 7.88
CA VAL A 52 4.87 3.74 7.18
C VAL A 52 5.28 3.92 5.72
N THR A 53 6.29 3.16 5.29
CA THR A 53 6.67 3.02 3.89
C THR A 53 6.12 1.70 3.36
N VAL A 54 5.27 1.75 2.34
CA VAL A 54 4.74 0.58 1.65
C VAL A 54 5.49 0.40 0.33
N ARG A 55 6.13 -0.75 0.14
CA ARG A 55 6.71 -1.13 -1.15
C ARG A 55 5.80 -2.15 -1.81
N THR A 56 5.37 -1.85 -3.03
CA THR A 56 4.71 -2.81 -3.91
C THR A 56 5.77 -3.49 -4.77
N VAL A 57 5.77 -4.81 -4.76
CA VAL A 57 6.67 -5.65 -5.55
C VAL A 57 5.79 -6.45 -6.51
N PRO A 58 6.14 -6.51 -7.81
CA PRO A 58 5.37 -7.29 -8.76
C PRO A 58 5.46 -8.79 -8.40
N ALA A 59 4.37 -9.50 -8.63
CA ALA A 59 4.22 -10.90 -8.27
C ALA A 59 3.97 -11.78 -9.52
N PRO A 60 4.31 -13.07 -9.48
CA PRO A 60 3.90 -14.03 -10.50
C PRO A 60 2.37 -14.15 -10.58
N ARG A 61 1.88 -14.64 -11.73
CA ARG A 61 0.45 -14.94 -11.90
C ARG A 61 -0.04 -15.94 -10.87
N GLY A 62 -1.17 -15.62 -10.23
CA GLY A 62 -1.81 -16.49 -9.24
C GLY A 62 -1.26 -16.35 -7.83
N ALA A 63 -0.35 -15.40 -7.58
CA ALA A 63 0.11 -15.07 -6.23
C ALA A 63 -0.97 -14.37 -5.40
N GLY A 64 -1.90 -13.69 -6.06
CA GLY A 64 -2.93 -12.90 -5.42
C GLY A 64 -2.37 -11.66 -4.69
N ILE A 65 -3.27 -10.97 -4.00
CA ILE A 65 -2.92 -9.76 -3.24
C ILE A 65 -2.45 -10.14 -1.84
N VAL A 66 -1.13 -10.12 -1.63
CA VAL A 66 -0.51 -10.29 -0.31
C VAL A 66 -0.33 -8.92 0.32
N ALA A 67 -1.39 -8.48 1.01
CA ALA A 67 -1.43 -7.21 1.71
C ALA A 67 -2.33 -7.26 2.94
N ALA A 68 -2.13 -6.31 3.85
CA ALA A 68 -3.05 -6.07 4.97
C ALA A 68 -4.47 -5.72 4.47
N ARG A 69 -5.48 -5.92 5.32
CA ARG A 69 -6.91 -5.80 4.97
C ARG A 69 -7.29 -4.45 4.32
N VAL A 70 -6.64 -3.36 4.75
CA VAL A 70 -6.90 -2.01 4.26
C VAL A 70 -6.32 -1.78 2.85
N PRO A 71 -4.99 -1.92 2.61
CA PRO A 71 -4.43 -1.76 1.27
C PRO A 71 -4.93 -2.81 0.28
N LYS A 72 -5.32 -4.01 0.75
CA LYS A 72 -5.92 -5.04 -0.11
C LYS A 72 -7.17 -4.54 -0.82
N LYS A 73 -8.07 -3.83 -0.13
CA LYS A 73 -9.27 -3.25 -0.75
C LYS A 73 -8.92 -2.17 -1.77
N VAL A 74 -7.93 -1.32 -1.45
CA VAL A 74 -7.49 -0.24 -2.36
C VAL A 74 -6.91 -0.82 -3.65
N LEU A 75 -6.09 -1.87 -3.54
CA LEU A 75 -5.49 -2.56 -4.69
C LEU A 75 -6.54 -3.30 -5.54
N GLN A 76 -7.59 -3.83 -4.91
CA GLN A 76 -8.74 -4.39 -5.63
C GLN A 76 -9.50 -3.33 -6.43
N PHE A 77 -9.73 -2.14 -5.85
CA PHE A 77 -10.31 -1.02 -6.60
C PHE A 77 -9.41 -0.52 -7.74
N ALA A 78 -8.09 -0.67 -7.61
CA ALA A 78 -7.13 -0.37 -8.67
C ALA A 78 -7.08 -1.43 -9.78
N GLY A 79 -7.76 -2.58 -9.62
CA GLY A 79 -7.79 -3.65 -10.61
C GLY A 79 -6.44 -4.37 -10.78
N ILE A 80 -5.66 -4.45 -9.70
CA ILE A 80 -4.43 -5.26 -9.63
C ILE A 80 -4.79 -6.60 -8.98
N GLU A 81 -4.39 -7.69 -9.63
CA GLU A 81 -4.72 -9.06 -9.17
C GLU A 81 -3.57 -9.67 -8.37
N ASP A 82 -2.32 -9.41 -8.78
CA ASP A 82 -1.12 -9.99 -8.18
C ASP A 82 -0.15 -8.90 -7.73
N VAL A 83 0.06 -8.78 -6.40
CA VAL A 83 1.09 -7.89 -5.85
C VAL A 83 1.51 -8.33 -4.46
N PHE A 84 2.80 -8.19 -4.19
CA PHE A 84 3.35 -8.30 -2.85
C PHE A 84 3.50 -6.90 -2.25
N THR A 85 3.00 -6.72 -1.03
CA THR A 85 3.26 -5.50 -0.25
C THR A 85 4.25 -5.80 0.86
N LEU A 86 5.30 -4.99 0.94
CA LEU A 86 6.28 -5.03 2.02
C LEU A 86 6.16 -3.73 2.81
N LEU A 87 5.90 -3.86 4.10
CA LEU A 87 5.91 -2.76 5.04
C LEU A 87 7.36 -2.59 5.53
N LEU A 88 7.98 -1.47 5.20
CA LEU A 88 9.23 -1.08 5.83
C LEU A 88 8.91 -0.10 6.96
N PRO A 89 9.00 -0.54 8.24
CA PRO A 89 9.14 0.40 9.33
C PRO A 89 10.54 1.01 9.24
N GLU A 90 10.62 2.25 8.76
CA GLU A 90 11.87 3.04 8.72
C GLU A 90 12.50 3.17 10.12
N GLY A 91 11.73 2.96 11.20
CA GLY A 91 12.22 2.95 12.57
C GLY A 91 12.96 1.68 13.01
N LEU A 92 12.63 0.50 12.46
CA LEU A 92 13.21 -0.77 12.93
C LEU A 92 14.63 -0.99 12.39
N LEU A 93 14.88 -0.63 11.12
CA LEU A 93 16.20 -0.78 10.51
C LEU A 93 17.25 0.17 11.11
N ARG A 94 16.84 1.34 11.61
CA ARG A 94 17.75 2.24 12.35
C ARG A 94 18.09 1.68 13.72
N LEU A 95 17.12 1.16 14.48
CA LEU A 95 17.37 0.57 15.80
C LEU A 95 18.24 -0.69 15.72
N LEU A 96 18.03 -1.56 14.73
CA LEU A 96 18.88 -2.74 14.55
C LEU A 96 20.30 -2.38 14.11
N ALA A 97 20.48 -1.37 13.25
CA ALA A 97 21.81 -0.89 12.85
C ALA A 97 22.55 -0.13 13.97
N THR A 98 21.82 0.52 14.90
CA THR A 98 22.41 1.13 16.10
C THR A 98 22.70 0.09 17.18
N LEU A 99 21.90 -0.97 17.32
CA LEU A 99 22.12 -2.07 18.27
C LEU A 99 23.22 -3.05 17.81
N SER A 100 23.51 -3.16 16.51
CA SER A 100 24.58 -4.04 16.01
C SER A 100 25.98 -3.43 16.10
N ARG A 101 26.10 -2.12 16.34
CA ARG A 101 27.38 -1.39 16.44
C ARG A 101 28.09 -1.41 17.81
N PRO A 102 27.41 -1.46 18.99
CA PRO A 102 28.10 -1.50 20.28
C PRO A 102 28.73 -2.86 20.62
N LEU A 103 28.36 -3.95 19.93
CA LEU A 103 28.92 -5.29 20.19
C LEU A 103 30.27 -5.54 19.50
N LEU A 104 30.77 -4.62 18.65
CA LEU A 104 32.02 -4.79 17.91
C LEU A 104 33.18 -3.90 18.41
N THR A 105 32.99 -3.10 19.47
CA THR A 105 34.05 -2.25 20.06
C THR A 105 34.47 -2.64 21.47
N VAL A 106 34.08 -3.84 21.93
CA VAL A 106 34.58 -4.41 23.19
C VAL A 106 35.20 -5.78 22.89
N SER A 107 36.38 -5.77 22.28
CA SER A 107 37.33 -6.89 22.21
C SER A 107 38.72 -6.32 21.97
#